data_AF-A0A2N2D497-F1
#
_entry.id   AF-A0A2N2D497-F1
#
_cell.length_a   1.000
_cell.length_b   1.000
_cell.length_c   1.000
_cell.angle_alpha   90.00
_cell.angle_beta   90.00
_cell.angle_gamma   90.00
#
_symmetry.space_group_name_H-M   'P 1'
#
loop_
_entity.id
_entity.type
_entity.pdbx_description
1 polymer ?
#
loop_
_entity_poly.entity_id
_entity_poly.type
_entity_poly.pdbx_seq_one_letter_code
_entity_poly.pdbx_strand_id
1 'polypeptide(L)'
;MNFIGNIIWLLIGGIIAFIVWSIAGLILCVTVIGIPFGVQCFKIAKFILWPFGKEIELGHFGAGGLIFNIIWLIPFGAKIS
;
A
#
# COMPACT_ATOMS: atom_id res chain seq x y z
N MET A 1 2.19 -20.55 14.42
CA MET A 1 1.82 -21.62 13.46
C MET A 1 1.25 -21.01 12.18
N ASN A 2 2.07 -20.36 11.34
CA ASN A 2 1.54 -19.54 10.23
C ASN A 2 2.29 -19.69 8.88
N PHE A 3 3.35 -20.50 8.80
CA PHE A 3 4.15 -20.64 7.57
C PHE A 3 3.46 -21.50 6.49
N ILE A 4 2.82 -22.60 6.91
CA ILE A 4 2.11 -23.52 6.01
C ILE A 4 0.88 -22.85 5.38
N GLY A 5 0.11 -22.09 6.18
CA GLY A 5 -1.02 -21.30 5.67
C GLY A 5 -0.57 -20.24 4.65
N ASN A 6 0.59 -19.61 4.88
CA ASN A 6 1.14 -18.63 3.95
C ASN A 6 1.61 -19.26 2.62
N ILE A 7 2.19 -20.46 2.67
CA ILE A 7 2.60 -21.22 1.48
C ILE A 7 1.38 -21.65 0.65
N ILE A 8 0.35 -22.19 1.31
CA ILE A 8 -0.90 -22.59 0.65
C ILE A 8 -1.59 -21.37 0.02
N TRP A 9 -1.66 -20.25 0.75
CA TRP A 9 -2.19 -18.99 0.25
C TRP A 9 -1.43 -18.48 -0.98
N LEU A 10 -0.09 -18.49 -0.92
CA LEU A 10 0.76 -18.06 -2.04
C LEU A 10 0.52 -18.85 -3.32
N LEU A 11 0.39 -20.18 -3.19
CA LEU A 11 0.12 -21.09 -4.31
C LEU A 11 -1.30 -20.97 -4.85
N ILE A 12 -2.30 -20.69 -4.01
CA ILE A 12 -3.71 -20.61 -4.43
C ILE A 12 -4.06 -19.26 -5.07
N GLY A 13 -3.48 -18.15 -4.60
CA GLY A 13 -3.87 -16.82 -5.09
C GLY A 13 -3.05 -15.64 -4.60
N GLY A 14 -2.18 -15.82 -3.61
CA GLY A 14 -1.34 -14.73 -3.08
C GLY A 14 -0.37 -14.16 -4.12
N ILE A 15 0.20 -14.99 -4.99
CA ILE A 15 1.09 -14.53 -6.09
C ILE A 15 0.31 -13.71 -7.12
N ILE A 16 -0.89 -14.16 -7.49
CA ILE A 16 -1.75 -13.47 -8.47
C ILE A 16 -2.16 -12.11 -7.92
N ALA A 17 -2.60 -12.04 -6.66
CA ALA A 17 -2.94 -10.79 -6.01
C ALA A 17 -1.72 -9.85 -5.92
N PHE A 18 -0.55 -10.35 -5.53
CA PHE A 18 0.67 -9.56 -5.51
C PHE A 18 1.02 -8.96 -6.88
N ILE A 19 0.90 -9.74 -7.96
CA ILE A 19 1.17 -9.29 -9.33
C ILE A 19 0.17 -8.22 -9.75
N VAL A 20 -1.13 -8.43 -9.53
CA VAL A 20 -2.19 -7.46 -9.87
C VAL A 20 -1.96 -6.12 -9.16
N TRP A 21 -1.70 -6.15 -7.84
CA TRP A 21 -1.44 -4.95 -7.05
C TRP A 21 -0.11 -4.28 -7.42
N SER A 22 0.92 -5.05 -7.80
CA SER A 22 2.20 -4.51 -8.27
C SER A 22 2.08 -3.83 -9.63
N ILE A 23 1.31 -4.40 -10.56
CA ILE A 23 1.04 -3.82 -11.87
C ILE A 23 0.19 -2.55 -11.72
N ALA A 24 -0.86 -2.59 -10.90
CA ALA A 24 -1.68 -1.42 -10.60
C ALA A 24 -0.85 -0.29 -9.96
N GLY A 25 0.04 -0.64 -9.00
CA GLY A 25 0.98 0.30 -8.40
C GLY A 25 1.97 0.89 -9.40
N LEU A 26 2.47 0.08 -10.35
CA LEU A 26 3.37 0.53 -11.41
C LEU A 26 2.67 1.51 -12.35
N ILE A 27 1.44 1.21 -12.78
CA ILE A 27 0.62 2.08 -13.63
C ILE A 27 0.34 3.41 -12.92
N LEU A 28 0.03 3.37 -11.62
CA LEU A 28 -0.16 4.58 -10.82
C LEU A 28 1.14 5.38 -10.66
N CYS A 29 2.29 4.73 -10.48
CA CYS A 29 3.59 5.40 -10.42
C CYS A 29 3.99 6.08 -11.75
N VAL A 30 3.51 5.56 -12.90
CA VAL A 30 3.73 6.20 -14.20
C VAL A 30 3.02 7.55 -14.28
N THR A 31 1.90 7.72 -13.57
CA THR A 31 1.31 9.04 -13.37
C THR A 31 2.08 9.77 -12.26
N VAL A 32 2.72 10.91 -12.54
CA VAL A 32 3.48 11.69 -11.54
C VAL A 32 2.64 12.00 -10.28
N ILE A 33 1.32 12.16 -10.46
CA ILE A 33 0.34 12.38 -9.40
C ILE A 33 0.05 11.10 -8.60
N GLY A 34 0.14 9.93 -9.24
CA GLY A 34 -0.16 8.63 -8.64
C GLY A 34 1.02 7.96 -7.95
N ILE A 35 2.24 8.50 -8.00
CA ILE A 35 3.41 8.01 -7.23
C ILE A 35 3.06 7.75 -5.74
N PRO A 36 2.45 8.68 -4.98
CA PRO A 36 2.08 8.41 -3.58
C PRO A 36 1.08 7.25 -3.45
N PHE A 37 0.14 7.13 -4.39
CA PHE A 37 -0.83 6.03 -4.41
C PHE A 37 -0.20 4.69 -4.81
N GLY A 38 0.70 4.69 -5.79
CA GLY A 38 1.41 3.50 -6.25
C GLY A 38 2.25 2.88 -5.13
N VAL A 39 2.96 3.71 -4.36
CA VAL A 39 3.72 3.25 -3.17
C VAL A 39 2.80 2.58 -2.13
N GLN A 40 1.56 3.06 -1.94
CA GLN A 40 0.59 2.40 -1.05
C GLN A 40 0.14 1.05 -1.62
N CYS A 41 -0.14 0.97 -2.92
CA CYS A 41 -0.47 -0.30 -3.59
C CYS A 41 0.64 -1.34 -3.43
N PHE A 42 1.92 -0.95 -3.54
CA PHE A 42 3.05 -1.87 -3.31
C PHE A 42 3.16 -2.34 -1.86
N LYS A 43 2.83 -1.49 -0.88
CA LYS A 43 2.77 -1.90 0.53
C LYS A 43 1.67 -2.93 0.77
N ILE A 44 0.48 -2.71 0.20
CA ILE A 44 -0.65 -3.64 0.26
C ILE A 44 -0.29 -4.96 -0.43
N ALA A 45 0.35 -4.92 -1.61
CA ALA A 45 0.82 -6.11 -2.32
C ALA A 45 1.72 -6.98 -1.43
N LYS A 46 2.72 -6.38 -0.76
CA LYS A 46 3.60 -7.09 0.18
C LYS A 46 2.86 -7.65 1.40
N PHE A 47 1.83 -6.97 1.88
CA PHE A 47 1.00 -7.44 2.99
C PHE A 47 0.17 -8.67 2.59
N ILE A 48 -0.41 -8.66 1.39
CA ILE A 48 -1.18 -9.78 0.83
C ILE A 48 -0.32 -11.01 0.53
N LEU A 49 0.98 -10.80 0.26
CA LEU A 49 1.94 -11.89 0.06
C LEU A 49 2.20 -12.69 1.35
N TRP A 50 2.06 -12.04 2.51
CA TRP A 50 2.34 -12.65 3.81
C TRP A 50 1.30 -12.34 4.90
N PRO A 51 0.03 -12.72 4.71
CA PRO A 51 -1.06 -12.38 5.63
C PRO A 51 -0.95 -13.06 6.99
N PHE A 52 -0.37 -14.27 7.05
CA PHE A 52 -0.33 -15.06 8.28
C PHE A 52 1.05 -14.95 8.94
N GLY A 53 1.11 -14.31 10.11
CA GLY A 53 2.33 -14.19 10.94
C GLY A 53 2.91 -12.77 11.04
N LYS A 54 2.35 -11.78 10.34
CA LYS A 54 2.57 -10.38 10.64
C LYS A 54 1.60 -9.99 11.75
N GLU A 55 2.07 -9.94 13.00
CA GLU A 55 1.42 -9.09 13.98
C GLU A 55 1.40 -7.69 13.38
N ILE A 56 0.21 -7.15 13.18
CA ILE A 56 0.02 -5.77 12.78
C ILE A 56 0.44 -4.98 14.03
N GLU A 57 1.73 -4.71 14.19
CA GLU A 57 2.15 -3.66 15.09
C GLU A 57 1.49 -2.39 14.56
N LEU A 58 0.39 -2.01 15.19
CA LEU A 58 -0.44 -0.82 14.91
C LEU A 58 0.33 0.49 15.17
N GLY A 59 1.65 0.43 15.28
CA GLY A 59 2.53 1.57 15.34
C GLY A 59 2.79 2.09 13.93
N HIS A 60 2.37 3.32 13.66
CA HIS A 60 2.84 4.19 12.58
C HIS A 60 2.03 4.27 11.26
N PHE A 61 0.74 3.89 11.25
CA PHE A 61 -0.15 4.15 10.10
C PHE A 61 -0.67 5.61 10.00
N GLY A 62 0.01 6.58 10.63
CA GLY A 62 -0.48 7.97 10.75
C GLY A 62 0.42 9.04 10.13
N ALA A 63 1.73 8.98 10.29
CA ALA A 63 2.60 10.12 9.99
C ALA A 63 2.67 10.44 8.49
N GLY A 64 2.80 9.43 7.62
CA GLY A 64 2.90 9.65 6.18
C GLY A 64 1.63 10.22 5.55
N GLY A 65 0.45 9.77 6.01
CA GLY A 65 -0.84 10.28 5.55
C GLY A 65 -1.10 11.71 6.02
N LEU A 66 -0.76 12.02 7.27
CA LEU A 66 -0.87 13.38 7.82
C LEU A 66 0.07 14.36 7.11
N ILE A 67 1.32 13.98 6.85
CA ILE A 67 2.28 14.83 6.13
C ILE A 67 1.81 15.10 4.70
N PHE A 68 1.34 14.07 3.97
CA PHE A 68 0.77 14.27 2.64
C PHE A 68 -0.51 15.12 2.67
N ASN A 69 -1.38 14.95 3.66
CA ASN A 69 -2.58 15.77 3.80
C ASN A 69 -2.24 17.24 4.08
N ILE A 70 -1.27 17.51 4.98
CA ILE A 70 -0.79 18.86 5.27
C ILE A 70 -0.13 19.49 4.05
N ILE A 71 0.75 18.76 3.35
CA ILE A 71 1.40 19.22 2.11
C ILE A 71 0.37 19.51 1.02
N TRP A 72 -0.74 18.78 0.98
CA TRP A 72 -1.81 19.00 0.00
C TRP A 72 -2.74 20.16 0.40
N LEU A 73 -2.98 20.35 1.70
CA LEU A 73 -3.84 21.41 2.24
C LEU A 73 -3.21 22.80 2.08
N ILE A 74 -1.89 22.93 2.13
CA ILE A 74 -1.19 24.20 1.95
C ILE A 74 -1.39 24.82 0.55
N PRO A 75 -1.24 24.11 -0.59
CA PRO A 75 -1.45 24.66 -1.92
C PRO A 75 -2.94 24.69 -2.37
N PHE A 76 -3.78 23.74 -1.93
CA PHE A 76 -5.20 23.69 -2.35
C PHE A 76 -6.17 24.37 -1.38
N GLY A 77 -5.91 24.36 -0.07
CA GLY A 77 -6.77 24.95 0.95
C GLY A 77 -6.64 26.48 1.07
N ALA A 78 -5.47 27.05 0.75
CA ALA A 78 -5.25 28.50 0.83
C ALA A 78 -5.96 29.31 -0.28
N LYS A 79 -6.54 28.64 -1.30
CA LYS A 79 -7.31 29.29 -2.37
C LYS A 79 -8.84 29.33 -2.14
N ILE A 80 -9.31 28.91 -0.96
CA ILE A 80 -10.74 28.80 -0.63
C ILE A 80 -11.22 29.87 0.38
N SER A 81 -10.34 30.79 0.81
CA SER A 81 -10.76 31.96 1.62
C SER A 81 -10.59 33.27 0.90
#